data_AF-A0A7C7ZFJ1-F1
#
_entry.id   AF-A0A7C7ZFJ1-F1
#
_cell.length_a   1.000
_cell.length_b   1.000
_cell.length_c   1.000
_cell.angle_alpha   90.00
_cell.angle_beta   90.00
_cell.angle_gamma   90.00
#
_symmetry.space_group_name_H-M   'P 1'
#
loop_
_entity.id
_entity.type
_entity.pdbx_description
1 polymer ?
#
loop_
_entity_poly.entity_id
_entity_poly.type
_entity_poly.pdbx_seq_one_letter_code
_entity_poly.pdbx_strand_id
1 'polypeptide(L)'
;MCRVANPRRRLCEVGISRTPTVNDQEPDPRQQDRLRCETKGPVRNDTGNLALHADAGFDDVPAADILIVPGGPGYAAVCESPRALDWVRAIHETTPWTTSVCTGSLILAAAGLL
;
A
#
# COMPACT_ATOMS: atom_id res chain seq x y z
N MET A 1 -27.24 -40.60 17.43
CA MET A 1 -26.35 -41.64 16.86
C MET A 1 -25.01 -40.98 16.60
N CYS A 2 -23.97 -41.45 17.29
CA CYS A 2 -22.64 -40.87 17.38
C CYS A 2 -21.64 -41.81 16.71
N ARG A 3 -20.50 -41.25 16.25
CA ARG A 3 -19.22 -41.90 15.85
C ARG A 3 -19.16 -42.51 14.43
N VAL A 4 -18.05 -42.49 13.67
CA VAL A 4 -16.58 -42.39 13.92
C VAL A 4 -15.92 -41.67 12.71
N ALA A 5 -15.26 -40.52 12.88
CA ALA A 5 -13.80 -40.29 13.02
C ALA A 5 -12.90 -40.59 11.80
N ASN A 6 -12.12 -39.59 11.37
CA ASN A 6 -10.80 -39.78 10.77
C ASN A 6 -9.74 -39.13 11.70
N PRO A 7 -8.63 -39.82 12.02
CA PRO A 7 -7.98 -39.78 13.32
C PRO A 7 -6.62 -39.05 13.31
N ARG A 8 -6.45 -37.95 12.56
CA ARG A 8 -5.18 -37.20 12.56
C ARG A 8 -5.13 -35.99 13.49
N ARG A 9 -6.03 -35.90 14.48
CA ARG A 9 -5.89 -34.99 15.62
C ARG A 9 -5.54 -35.79 16.88
N ARG A 10 -4.29 -36.22 17.01
CA ARG A 10 -3.61 -36.38 18.31
C ARG A 10 -2.12 -36.28 18.11
N LEU A 11 -1.53 -35.14 18.44
CA LEU A 11 -0.67 -35.00 19.62
C LEU A 11 -0.11 -33.58 19.66
N CYS A 12 0.04 -33.09 20.89
CA CYS A 12 0.56 -31.79 21.23
C CYS A 12 1.94 -31.56 20.60
N GLU A 13 2.04 -30.52 19.78
CA GLU A 13 3.11 -29.54 19.89
C GLU A 13 2.44 -28.17 19.87
N VAL A 14 3.07 -27.19 20.50
CA VAL A 14 2.76 -25.76 20.36
C VAL A 14 3.08 -25.38 18.90
N GLY A 15 2.23 -25.82 17.98
CA GLY A 15 2.36 -25.62 16.55
C GLY A 15 1.55 -24.39 16.20
N ILE A 16 2.25 -23.27 16.04
CA ILE A 16 1.73 -22.04 15.43
C ILE A 16 0.92 -22.48 14.20
N SER A 17 -0.41 -22.40 14.28
CA SER A 17 -1.27 -22.45 13.10
C SER A 17 -0.68 -21.40 12.17
N ARG A 18 -0.03 -21.82 11.08
CA ARG A 18 0.50 -20.88 10.10
C ARG A 18 -0.72 -20.26 9.45
N THR A 19 -1.21 -19.19 10.06
CA THR A 19 -2.02 -18.20 9.36
C THR A 19 -1.23 -17.88 8.11
N PRO A 20 -1.81 -18.04 6.90
CA PRO A 20 -1.11 -17.66 5.69
C PRO A 20 -0.60 -16.24 5.90
N THR A 21 0.71 -16.03 5.70
CA THR A 21 1.26 -14.68 5.71
C THR A 21 0.70 -13.96 4.49
N VAL A 22 0.70 -12.63 4.50
CA VAL A 22 0.27 -11.82 3.33
C VAL A 22 0.91 -12.31 2.01
N ASN A 23 2.11 -12.90 2.08
CA ASN A 23 2.85 -13.40 0.92
C ASN A 23 2.36 -14.77 0.40
N ASP A 24 1.55 -15.51 1.16
CA ASP A 24 1.03 -16.83 0.77
C ASP A 24 -0.33 -16.75 0.05
N GLN A 25 -0.90 -15.55 -0.06
CA GLN A 25 -2.13 -15.31 -0.80
C GLN A 25 -1.81 -15.02 -2.27
N GLU A 26 -2.40 -15.82 -3.16
CA GLU A 26 -2.40 -15.51 -4.59
C GLU A 26 -3.10 -14.16 -4.79
N PRO A 27 -2.47 -13.19 -5.46
CA PRO A 27 -2.98 -11.83 -5.53
C PRO A 27 -4.37 -11.83 -6.19
N ASP A 28 -5.38 -11.32 -5.48
CA ASP A 28 -6.72 -11.15 -6.08
C ASP A 28 -6.56 -10.20 -7.27
N PRO A 29 -6.90 -10.62 -8.51
CA PRO A 29 -6.78 -9.76 -9.69
C PRO A 29 -7.57 -8.45 -9.58
N ARG A 30 -8.55 -8.38 -8.66
CA ARG A 30 -9.36 -7.19 -8.37
C ARG A 30 -8.73 -6.27 -7.31
N GLN A 31 -7.70 -6.71 -6.60
CA GLN A 31 -7.07 -5.94 -5.53
C GLN A 31 -5.59 -5.72 -5.90
N GLN A 32 -5.32 -4.57 -6.50
CA GLN A 32 -3.96 -4.16 -6.87
C GLN A 32 -3.49 -3.05 -5.93
N ASP A 33 -3.06 -3.43 -4.73
CA ASP A 33 -2.47 -2.56 -3.71
C ASP A 33 -1.02 -2.19 -4.06
N ARG A 34 -0.83 -1.53 -5.20
CA ARG A 34 0.50 -1.34 -5.75
C ARG A 34 1.04 0.07 -5.47
N LEU A 35 2.27 0.14 -4.97
CA LEU A 35 3.00 1.39 -4.74
C LEU A 35 3.23 2.14 -6.06
N ARG A 36 3.02 3.46 -6.02
CA ARG A 36 3.28 4.38 -7.14
C ARG A 36 4.20 5.49 -6.69
N CYS A 37 5.18 5.78 -7.54
CA CYS A 37 6.19 6.79 -7.28
C CYS A 37 6.52 7.54 -8.56
N GLU A 38 7.28 8.61 -8.44
CA GLU A 38 7.71 9.39 -9.59
C GLU A 38 8.60 8.59 -10.56
N THR A 39 9.41 7.66 -10.04
CA THR A 39 10.27 6.76 -10.80
C THR A 39 9.98 5.30 -10.43
N LYS A 40 10.01 4.40 -11.43
CA LYS A 40 9.86 2.95 -11.24
C LYS A 40 11.07 2.37 -10.51
N GLY A 41 10.86 1.30 -9.74
CA GLY A 41 11.93 0.55 -9.08
C GLY A 41 11.90 0.62 -7.54
N PRO A 42 13.00 0.22 -6.87
CA PRO A 42 13.03 0.12 -5.42
C PRO A 42 13.05 1.49 -4.74
N VAL A 43 12.07 1.73 -3.88
CA VAL A 43 11.97 2.89 -3.00
C VAL A 43 12.26 2.43 -1.58
N ARG A 44 13.33 2.97 -0.99
CA ARG A 44 13.76 2.60 0.36
C ARG A 44 13.03 3.42 1.41
N ASN A 45 12.78 2.79 2.55
CA ASN A 45 12.41 3.54 3.75
C ASN A 45 13.60 4.38 4.27
N ASP A 46 13.30 5.25 5.22
CA ASP A 46 14.25 6.16 5.86
C ASP A 46 15.47 5.48 6.49
N THR A 47 15.28 4.27 7.05
CA THR A 47 16.36 3.47 7.64
C THR A 47 17.11 2.60 6.63
N GLY A 48 16.65 2.55 5.38
CA GLY A 48 17.26 1.78 4.28
C GLY A 48 17.12 0.25 4.38
N ASN A 49 16.50 -0.27 5.45
CA ASN A 49 16.38 -1.70 5.74
C ASN A 49 15.21 -2.39 5.01
N LEU A 50 14.30 -1.61 4.43
CA LEU A 50 13.18 -2.08 3.63
C LEU A 50 13.16 -1.33 2.29
N ALA A 51 12.96 -2.07 1.21
CA ALA A 51 12.67 -1.52 -0.10
C ALA A 51 11.28 -1.98 -0.54
N LEU A 52 10.43 -1.03 -0.91
CA LEU A 52 9.18 -1.27 -1.60
C LEU A 52 9.42 -1.09 -3.10
N HIS A 53 8.81 -1.93 -3.94
CA HIS A 53 8.99 -1.84 -5.38
C HIS A 53 7.82 -1.07 -6.01
N ALA A 54 8.13 0.04 -6.68
CA ALA A 54 7.15 0.76 -7.50
C ALA A 54 7.12 0.17 -8.91
N ASP A 55 6.07 -0.61 -9.20
CA ASP A 55 5.91 -1.28 -10.50
C ASP A 55 5.57 -0.30 -11.63
N ALA A 56 5.02 0.86 -11.27
CA ALA A 56 4.56 1.89 -12.20
C ALA A 56 4.89 3.28 -11.65
N GLY A 57 5.14 4.20 -12.59
CA GLY A 57 5.30 5.61 -12.33
C GLY A 57 3.95 6.32 -12.22
N PHE A 58 3.99 7.62 -11.96
CA PHE A 58 2.82 8.49 -11.98
C PHE A 58 2.08 8.46 -13.32
N ASP A 59 2.82 8.49 -14.43
CA ASP A 59 2.25 8.57 -15.79
C ASP A 59 1.58 7.25 -16.24
N ASP A 60 1.84 6.14 -15.54
CA ASP A 60 1.23 4.85 -15.85
C ASP A 60 -0.13 4.65 -15.14
N VAL A 61 -0.57 5.61 -14.30
CA VAL A 61 -1.79 5.49 -13.49
C VAL A 61 -2.72 6.67 -13.73
N PRO A 62 -3.70 6.51 -14.63
CA PRO A 62 -4.68 7.55 -14.88
C PRO A 62 -5.85 7.54 -13.89
N ALA A 63 -6.08 6.44 -13.16
CA ALA A 63 -7.18 6.30 -12.21
C ALA A 63 -6.90 5.28 -11.09
N ALA A 64 -7.57 5.44 -9.93
CA ALA A 64 -7.51 4.51 -8.80
C ALA A 64 -8.86 4.44 -8.06
N ASP A 65 -9.20 3.30 -7.45
CA ASP A 65 -10.39 3.22 -6.59
C ASP A 65 -10.16 3.84 -5.21
N ILE A 66 -8.92 3.73 -4.72
CA ILE A 66 -8.48 4.27 -3.43
C ILE A 66 -7.08 4.86 -3.59
N LEU A 67 -6.92 6.11 -3.18
CA LEU A 67 -5.64 6.80 -3.06
C LEU A 67 -5.26 6.85 -1.58
N ILE A 68 -4.07 6.33 -1.25
CA ILE A 68 -3.48 6.42 0.07
C ILE A 68 -2.20 7.25 -0.06
N VAL A 69 -2.16 8.43 0.56
CA VAL A 69 -0.97 9.27 0.62
C VAL A 69 -0.23 8.99 1.94
N PRO A 70 0.88 8.25 1.93
CA PRO A 70 1.65 8.00 3.14
C PRO A 70 2.46 9.23 3.56
N GLY A 71 2.71 9.33 4.85
CA GLY A 71 3.69 10.25 5.42
C GLY A 71 5.09 9.65 5.50
N GLY A 72 6.01 10.40 6.09
CA GLY A 72 7.40 9.99 6.33
C GLY A 72 8.34 11.19 6.40
N PRO A 73 9.62 11.00 6.75
CA PRO A 73 10.58 12.09 6.92
C PRO A 73 10.79 12.96 5.67
N GLY A 74 10.52 12.41 4.48
CA GLY A 74 10.64 13.10 3.19
C GLY A 74 9.43 13.94 2.77
N TYR A 75 8.37 14.04 3.59
CA TYR A 75 7.12 14.69 3.17
C TYR A 75 7.31 16.16 2.74
N ALA A 76 8.22 16.90 3.38
CA ALA A 76 8.48 18.30 3.06
C ALA A 76 8.97 18.48 1.61
N ALA A 77 9.87 17.61 1.15
CA ALA A 77 10.35 17.63 -0.23
C ALA A 77 9.22 17.29 -1.23
N VAL A 78 8.27 16.43 -0.84
CA VAL A 78 7.09 16.13 -1.65
C VAL A 78 6.15 17.33 -1.73
N CYS A 79 5.95 18.06 -0.63
CA CYS A 79 5.16 19.30 -0.60
C CYS A 79 5.75 20.41 -1.48
N GLU A 80 7.06 20.38 -1.75
CA GLU A 80 7.73 21.34 -2.63
C GLU A 80 7.79 20.88 -4.10
N SER A 81 7.39 19.63 -4.40
CA SER A 81 7.43 19.08 -5.76
C SER A 81 6.13 19.36 -6.52
N PRO A 82 6.13 20.25 -7.53
CA PRO A 82 4.92 20.53 -8.30
C PRO A 82 4.42 19.27 -9.02
N ARG A 83 5.35 18.46 -9.56
CA ARG A 83 5.01 17.22 -10.25
C ARG A 83 4.26 16.24 -9.35
N ALA A 84 4.69 16.08 -8.10
CA ALA A 84 4.02 15.18 -7.16
C ALA A 84 2.65 15.71 -6.75
N LEU A 85 2.54 17.01 -6.45
CA LEU A 85 1.27 17.63 -6.07
C LEU A 85 0.25 17.61 -7.23
N ASP A 86 0.69 17.89 -8.46
CA ASP A 86 -0.16 17.84 -9.64
C ASP A 86 -0.66 16.42 -9.92
N TRP A 87 0.20 15.42 -9.75
CA TRP A 87 -0.23 14.02 -9.85
C TRP A 87 -1.26 13.66 -8.77
N VAL A 88 -1.05 14.07 -7.52
CA VAL A 88 -2.00 13.84 -6.41
C VAL A 88 -3.36 14.47 -6.72
N ARG A 89 -3.38 15.70 -7.28
CA ARG A 89 -4.63 16.36 -7.70
C ARG A 89 -5.32 15.57 -8.81
N ALA A 90 -4.58 15.23 -9.87
CA ALA A 90 -5.13 14.53 -11.03
C ALA A 90 -5.70 13.15 -10.65
N ILE A 91 -4.99 12.38 -9.83
CA ILE A 91 -5.47 11.06 -9.42
C ILE A 91 -6.65 11.17 -8.44
N HIS A 92 -6.66 12.18 -7.56
CA HIS A 92 -7.79 12.44 -6.66
C HIS A 92 -9.11 12.64 -7.42
N GLU A 93 -9.11 13.37 -8.54
CA GLU A 93 -10.32 13.62 -9.36
C GLU A 93 -10.97 12.33 -9.89
N THR A 94 -10.16 11.28 -10.06
CA THR A 94 -10.61 9.98 -10.59
C THR A 94 -10.84 8.95 -9.49
N THR A 95 -10.61 9.32 -8.22
CA THR A 95 -10.56 8.38 -7.10
C THR A 95 -11.73 8.60 -6.13
N PRO A 96 -12.61 7.61 -5.93
CA PRO A 96 -13.72 7.70 -4.97
C PRO A 96 -13.28 7.94 -3.51
N TRP A 97 -12.15 7.35 -3.11
CA TRP A 97 -11.63 7.46 -1.74
C TRP A 97 -10.19 7.94 -1.72
N THR A 98 -9.99 9.18 -1.26
CA THR A 98 -8.65 9.71 -0.97
C THR A 98 -8.42 9.78 0.53
N THR A 99 -7.33 9.19 0.98
CA THR A 99 -6.97 9.07 2.39
C THR A 99 -5.49 9.37 2.59
N SER A 100 -5.11 9.62 3.84
CA SER A 100 -3.70 9.81 4.20
C SER A 100 -3.36 9.11 5.51
N VAL A 101 -2.06 8.87 5.69
CA VAL A 101 -1.49 8.31 6.92
C VAL A 101 -0.40 9.24 7.44
N CYS A 102 -0.42 9.53 8.75
CA CYS A 102 0.60 10.34 9.41
C CYS A 102 0.75 11.74 8.76
N THR A 103 1.95 12.13 8.33
CA THR A 103 2.24 13.42 7.67
C THR A 103 1.76 13.49 6.22
N GLY A 104 1.17 12.42 5.67
CA GLY A 104 0.58 12.44 4.33
C GLY A 104 -0.59 13.44 4.21
N SER A 105 -1.26 13.78 5.30
CA SER A 105 -2.29 14.82 5.32
C SER A 105 -1.72 16.21 4.97
N LEU A 106 -0.46 16.47 5.31
CA LEU A 106 0.22 17.72 4.96
C LEU A 106 0.50 17.79 3.44
N ILE A 107 0.76 16.65 2.81
CA ILE A 107 0.90 16.57 1.34
C ILE A 107 -0.45 16.83 0.67
N LEU A 108 -1.54 16.25 1.19
CA LEU A 108 -2.89 16.55 0.69
C LEU A 108 -3.25 18.03 0.87
N ALA A 109 -2.91 18.65 2.00
CA ALA A 109 -3.10 20.07 2.22
C ALA A 109 -2.26 20.93 1.27
N ALA A 110 -0.99 20.58 1.02
CA ALA A 110 -0.15 21.25 0.02
C ALA A 110 -0.69 21.09 -1.41
N ALA A 111 -1.36 19.97 -1.70
CA ALA A 111 -2.09 19.77 -2.94
C ALA A 111 -3.39 20.59 -3.03
N GLY A 112 -3.83 21.25 -1.94
CA GLY A 112 -5.06 22.05 -1.90
C GLY A 112 -6.33 21.20 -1.78
N LEU A 113 -6.22 19.98 -1.25
CA LEU A 113 -7.32 19.03 -1.10
C LEU A 113 -7.93 19.01 0.31
N LEU A 114 -7.40 19.83 1.24
CA LEU A 114 -7.84 19.96 2.63
C LEU A 114 -7.91 21.44 3.04
#